data_AF-A0A545TCM5-F1
#
_entry.id   AF-A0A545TCM5-F1
#
_cell.length_a   1.000
_cell.length_b   1.000
_cell.length_c   1.000
_cell.angle_alpha   90.00
_cell.angle_beta   90.00
_cell.angle_gamma   90.00
#
_symmetry.space_group_name_H-M   'P 1'
#
loop_
_entity.id
_entity.type
_entity.pdbx_description
1 polymer ?
#
loop_
_entity_poly.entity_id
_entity_poly.type
_entity_poly.pdbx_seq_one_letter_code
_entity_poly.pdbx_strand_id
1 'polypeptide(L)' 'MKKIIVGLIFLIGLILTSLSVHVVHLDDSVEVLVKTKMTFTDTYVDARGAKKFELLTKPRLIEAGIQKVLDS' A
#
# COMPACT_ATOMS: atom_id res chain seq x y z
N MET A 1 -32.68 6.86 -1.87
CA MET A 1 -32.04 6.31 -0.65
C MET A 1 -31.08 5.15 -0.95
N LYS A 2 -31.48 4.10 -1.69
CA LYS A 2 -30.59 2.96 -2.03
C LYS A 2 -29.24 3.37 -2.66
N LYS A 3 -29.24 4.32 -3.60
CA LYS A 3 -28.00 4.83 -4.25
C LYS A 3 -27.04 5.51 -3.27
N ILE A 4 -27.58 6.23 -2.27
CA ILE A 4 -26.79 6.92 -1.25
C ILE A 4 -26.12 5.90 -0.33
N ILE A 5 -26.86 4.87 0.08
CA ILE A 5 -26.33 3.78 0.91
C ILE A 5 -25.22 3.02 0.17
N VAL A 6 -25.43 2.69 -1.12
CA VAL A 6 -24.40 2.04 -1.94
C VAL A 6 -23.15 2.93 -2.08
N GLY A 7 -23.32 4.22 -2.31
CA GLY A 7 -22.21 5.17 -2.36
C GLY A 7 -21.43 5.25 -1.04
N LEU A 8 -22.13 5.22 0.10
CA LEU A 8 -21.51 5.26 1.42
C LEU A 8 -20.71 3.98 1.71
N ILE A 9 -21.27 2.80 1.40
CA ILE A 9 -20.57 1.52 1.55
C ILE A 9 -19.30 1.48 0.69
N PHE A 10 -19.39 1.97 -0.55
CA PHE A 10 -18.24 2.05 -1.45
C PHE A 10 -17.14 2.96 -0.88
N LEU A 11 -17.51 4.12 -0.34
CA LEU A 11 -16.57 5.05 0.27
C LEU A 11 -15.89 4.45 1.51
N ILE A 12 -16.64 3.77 2.39
CA ILE A 12 -16.09 3.08 3.56
C ILE A 12 -15.12 1.98 3.11
N GLY A 13 -15.48 1.22 2.08
CA GLY A 13 -14.62 0.20 1.48
C GLY A 13 -13.27 0.78 1.04
N LEU A 14 -13.29 1.86 0.26
CA LEU A 14 -12.07 2.54 -0.19
C LEU A 14 -11.16 2.99 0.97
N ILE A 15 -11.76 3.58 2.00
CA ILE A 15 -11.03 4.02 3.19
C ILE A 15 -10.36 2.81 3.86
N LEU A 16 -11.13 1.75 4.15
CA LEU A 16 -10.59 0.55 4.81
C LEU A 16 -9.47 -0.12 4.00
N THR A 17 -9.60 -0.17 2.68
CA THR A 17 -8.53 -0.68 1.80
C THR A 17 -7.27 0.19 1.90
N SER A 18 -7.42 1.52 1.86
CA SER A 18 -6.30 2.45 2.03
C SER A 18 -5.59 2.31 3.39
N LEU A 19 -6.32 2.00 4.47
CA LEU A 19 -5.70 1.76 5.78
C LEU A 19 -4.97 0.42 5.86
N SER A 20 -5.36 -0.57 5.05
CA SER A 20 -4.97 -1.97 5.23
C SER A 20 -3.90 -2.43 4.23
N VAL A 21 -3.60 -1.63 3.21
CA VAL A 21 -2.68 -2.06 2.14
C VAL A 21 -1.67 -0.96 1.75
N HIS A 22 -0.41 -1.35 1.54
CA HIS A 22 0.63 -0.56 0.89
C HIS A 22 0.64 -0.87 -0.61
N VAL A 23 0.57 0.16 -1.44
CA VAL A 23 0.76 0.06 -2.89
C VAL A 23 2.14 0.59 -3.21
N VAL A 24 3.02 -0.29 -3.68
CA VAL A 24 4.41 0.03 -4.01
C VAL A 24 4.58 0.00 -5.51
N HIS A 25 4.98 1.12 -6.08
CA HIS A 25 5.22 1.25 -7.51
C HIS A 25 6.72 1.10 -7.78
N LEU A 26 7.08 0.02 -8.45
CA LEU A 26 8.43 -0.31 -8.88
C LEU A 26 8.60 0.06 -10.36
N ASP A 27 9.81 -0.16 -10.90
CA ASP A 27 10.15 0.23 -12.27
C ASP A 27 9.25 -0.46 -13.30
N ASP A 28 9.01 -1.76 -13.12
CA ASP A 28 8.27 -2.58 -14.07
C ASP A 28 6.97 -3.17 -13.51
N SER A 29 6.66 -2.93 -12.21
CA SER A 29 5.52 -3.55 -11.54
C SER A 29 4.86 -2.67 -10.47
N VAL A 30 3.64 -3.05 -10.10
CA VAL A 30 2.92 -2.49 -8.96
C VAL A 30 2.62 -3.62 -7.99
N GLU A 31 3.16 -3.49 -6.80
CA GLU A 31 3.12 -4.51 -5.77
C GLU A 31 2.23 -4.07 -4.61
N VAL A 32 1.49 -5.01 -4.06
CA VAL A 32 0.44 -4.74 -3.08
C VAL A 32 0.73 -5.54 -1.83
N LEU A 33 1.13 -4.85 -0.77
CA LEU A 33 1.52 -5.48 0.51
C LEU A 33 0.48 -5.18 1.58
N VAL A 34 0.09 -6.20 2.35
CA VAL A 34 -0.83 -6.01 3.49
C VAL A 34 -0.08 -5.31 4.63
N LYS A 35 -0.67 -4.25 5.20
CA LYS A 35 -0.07 -3.54 6.33
C LYS A 35 -0.17 -4.38 7.59
N THR A 36 0.87 -4.35 8.42
CA THR A 36 0.86 -4.98 9.76
C THR A 36 -0.04 -4.24 10.75
N LYS A 37 -0.32 -2.95 10.51
CA LYS A 37 -1.20 -2.10 11.31
C LYS A 37 -2.04 -1.19 10.43
N MET A 38 -3.28 -0.94 10.82
CA MET A 38 -4.16 0.00 10.12
C MET A 38 -3.63 1.44 10.26
N THR A 39 -3.18 2.02 9.15
CA THR A 39 -2.65 3.39 9.10
C THR A 39 -2.74 3.96 7.70
N PHE A 40 -2.86 5.28 7.56
CA PHE A 40 -2.78 5.96 6.27
C PHE A 40 -1.35 6.18 5.79
N THR A 41 -0.36 5.87 6.63
CA THR A 41 1.04 6.10 6.27
C THR A 41 1.51 5.10 5.22
N ASP A 42 2.38 5.57 4.32
CA ASP A 42 2.99 4.75 3.27
C ASP A 42 1.95 3.97 2.43
N THR A 43 0.73 4.49 2.28
CA THR A 43 -0.33 3.84 1.49
C THR A 43 0.03 3.71 0.02
N TYR A 44 0.69 4.72 -0.53
CA TYR A 44 1.28 4.70 -1.86
C TYR A 44 2.75 5.08 -1.74
N VAL A 45 3.64 4.26 -2.29
CA VAL A 45 5.08 4.46 -2.26
C VAL A 45 5.63 4.30 -3.67
N ASP A 46 6.16 5.39 -4.22
CA ASP A 46 6.90 5.35 -5.48
C ASP A 46 8.36 5.01 -5.21
N ALA A 47 8.77 3.84 -5.69
CA ALA A 47 10.06 3.23 -5.43
C ALA A 47 10.90 3.04 -6.69
N ARG A 48 10.55 3.71 -7.78
CA ARG A 48 11.23 3.60 -9.07
C ARG A 48 12.68 4.11 -9.02
N GLY A 49 13.54 3.48 -9.82
CA GLY A 49 14.95 3.82 -9.98
C GLY A 49 15.75 3.70 -8.68
N ALA A 50 16.46 4.76 -8.31
CA ALA A 50 17.29 4.78 -7.11
C ALA A 50 16.48 4.79 -5.79
N LYS A 51 15.17 5.08 -5.84
CA LYS A 51 14.31 5.16 -4.64
C LYS A 51 13.95 3.79 -4.07
N LYS A 52 14.23 2.69 -4.78
CA LYS A 52 14.03 1.32 -4.27
C LYS A 52 14.80 1.06 -2.98
N PHE A 53 15.98 1.67 -2.82
CA PHE A 53 16.77 1.53 -1.59
C PHE A 53 16.13 2.25 -0.39
N GLU A 54 15.32 3.29 -0.63
CA GLU A 54 14.58 3.98 0.44
C GLU A 54 13.50 3.06 1.05
N LEU A 55 13.01 2.05 0.31
CA LEU A 55 12.06 1.06 0.85
C LEU A 55 12.64 0.28 2.03
N LEU A 56 13.94 -0.03 1.96
CA LEU A 56 14.67 -0.74 3.02
C LEU A 56 14.93 0.14 4.25
N THR A 57 14.70 1.45 4.15
CA THR A 57 14.80 2.36 5.31
C THR A 57 13.48 2.50 6.06
N LYS A 58 12.38 1.98 5.50
CA LYS A 58 11.04 2.08 6.07
C LYS A 58 10.70 0.79 6.83
N PRO A 59 10.77 0.78 8.18
CA PRO A 59 10.54 -0.44 8.98
C PRO A 59 9.16 -1.07 8.73
N ARG A 60 8.14 -0.25 8.46
CA ARG A 60 6.78 -0.74 8.16
C ARG A 60 6.67 -1.51 6.84
N LEU A 61 7.44 -1.13 5.82
CA LEU A 61 7.45 -1.85 4.55
C LEU A 61 8.26 -3.15 4.67
N ILE A 62 9.34 -3.12 5.47
CA ILE A 62 10.11 -4.31 5.83
C ILE A 62 9.23 -5.32 6.57
N GLU A 63 8.50 -4.88 7.59
CA GLU A 63 7.52 -5.70 8.31
C GLU A 63 6.42 -6.26 7.39
N ALA A 64 5.99 -5.49 6.39
CA ALA A 64 5.03 -5.91 5.38
C ALA A 64 5.62 -6.87 4.32
N GLY A 65 6.93 -7.15 4.39
CA GLY A 65 7.60 -8.14 3.53
C GLY A 65 8.16 -7.61 2.22
N ILE A 66 8.43 -6.30 2.10
CA ILE A 66 8.96 -5.68 0.86
C ILE A 66 10.27 -6.30 0.37
N GLN A 67 11.04 -6.93 1.25
CA GLN A 67 12.29 -7.61 0.88
C GLN A 67 12.06 -8.72 -0.14
N LYS A 68 10.97 -9.49 0.01
CA LYS A 68 10.62 -10.57 -0.94
C LYS A 68 10.31 -10.05 -2.35
N VAL A 69 9.87 -8.80 -2.43
CA VAL A 69 9.52 -8.14 -3.68
C VAL A 69 10.77 -7.62 -4.41
N LEU A 70 11.78 -7.17 -3.65
CA LEU A 70 13.04 -6.66 -4.21
C LEU A 70 14.01 -7.78 -4.62
N ASP A 71 13.87 -8.96 -4.02
CA ASP A 71 14.70 -10.15 -4.31
C ASP A 71 14.14 -11.01 -5.47
N SER A 72 13.00 -10.63 -6.07
CA SER A 72 12.36 -11.32 -7.21
C SER A 72 12.79 -10.74 -8.54
#